data_AF-A0A6A2YL91-F1
#
_entry.id   AF-A0A6A2YL91-F1
#
_cell.length_a   1.000
_cell.length_b   1.000
_cell.length_c   1.000
_cell.angle_alpha   90.00
_cell.angle_beta   90.00
_cell.angle_gamma   90.00
#
_symmetry.space_group_name_H-M   'P 1'
#
loop_
_entity.id
_entity.type
_entity.pdbx_description
1 polymer ?
#
loop_
_entity_poly.entity_id
_entity_poly.type
_entity_poly.pdbx_seq_one_letter_code
_entity_poly.pdbx_strand_id
1 'polypeptide(L)'
;MFHGAYALIRRMIRKGEVPDKRTYAILVNGWCSAGKMKEAQDFLEDMSKKGLNPPVRGRDLLIEGLLNAGYLESAKKMVRRMTKEGFVPDVATFNSLAETICKTEEVDFCIDMYHSVCKLGLSDITYKI
;
A
#
# COMPACT_ATOMS: atom_id res chain seq x y z
N MET A 1 15.19 -0.78 -15.28
CA MET A 1 13.83 -0.21 -15.47
C MET A 1 13.47 0.96 -14.54
N PHE A 2 14.16 1.21 -13.43
CA PHE A 2 13.73 2.24 -12.45
C PHE A 2 14.52 3.57 -12.47
N HIS A 3 15.22 3.90 -13.56
CA HIS A 3 16.26 4.95 -13.56
C HIS A 3 15.74 6.33 -13.12
N GLY A 4 14.54 6.72 -13.58
CA GLY A 4 13.90 7.99 -13.22
C GLY A 4 13.49 8.07 -11.74
N ALA A 5 12.87 7.02 -11.21
CA ALA A 5 12.50 6.96 -9.79
C ALA A 5 13.72 7.03 -8.86
N TYR A 6 14.79 6.30 -9.19
CA TYR A 6 16.06 6.39 -8.46
C TYR A 6 16.73 7.75 -8.59
N ALA A 7 16.67 8.39 -9.77
CA ALA A 7 17.21 9.72 -9.97
C ALA A 7 16.48 10.75 -9.10
N LEU A 8 15.15 10.65 -8.98
CA LEU A 8 14.36 11.52 -8.10
C LEU A 8 14.76 11.34 -6.63
N ILE A 9 14.79 10.10 -6.15
CA ILE A 9 15.13 9.79 -4.75
C ILE A 9 16.56 10.24 -4.42
N ARG A 10 17.52 9.95 -5.30
CA ARG A 10 18.91 10.41 -5.12
C ARG A 10 19.02 11.94 -5.12
N ARG A 11 18.22 12.62 -5.94
CA ARG A 11 18.18 14.09 -5.97
C ARG A 11 17.64 14.66 -4.66
N MET A 12 16.60 14.06 -4.07
CA MET A 12 16.07 14.46 -2.76
C MET A 12 17.14 14.29 -1.67
N ILE A 13 17.76 13.11 -1.61
CA ILE A 13 18.82 12.80 -0.63
C ILE A 13 19.99 13.79 -0.76
N ARG A 14 20.44 14.09 -1.98
CA ARG A 14 21.51 15.09 -2.21
C ARG A 14 21.16 16.50 -1.76
N LYS A 15 19.87 16.85 -1.74
CA LYS A 15 19.39 18.13 -1.22
C LYS A 15 19.18 18.14 0.30
N GLY A 16 19.46 17.02 0.98
CA GLY A 16 19.20 16.86 2.41
C GLY A 16 17.74 16.53 2.72
N GLU A 17 16.92 16.22 1.72
CA GLU A 17 15.53 15.80 1.90
C GLU A 17 15.44 14.29 2.02
N VAL A 18 14.72 13.80 3.03
CA VAL A 18 14.46 12.37 3.22
C VAL A 18 13.18 12.01 2.46
N PRO A 19 13.23 11.05 1.51
CA PRO A 19 12.04 10.54 0.84
C PRO A 19 11.04 10.02 1.88
N ASP A 20 9.82 10.54 1.84
CA ASP A 20 8.77 10.24 2.81
C ASP A 20 7.72 9.28 2.22
N LYS A 21 6.71 8.90 3.04
CA LYS A 21 5.58 8.04 2.60
C LYS A 21 4.97 8.55 1.29
N ARG A 22 4.77 9.87 1.17
CA ARG A 22 4.13 10.50 0.01
C ARG A 22 4.98 10.35 -1.26
N THR A 23 6.30 10.48 -1.16
CA THR A 23 7.24 10.29 -2.27
C THR A 23 7.11 8.89 -2.86
N TYR A 24 7.15 7.88 -2.00
CA TYR A 24 6.98 6.49 -2.42
C TYR A 24 5.58 6.22 -2.97
N ALA A 25 4.53 6.79 -2.35
CA ALA A 25 3.16 6.68 -2.83
C ALA A 25 3.02 7.16 -4.27
N ILE A 26 3.56 8.34 -4.60
CA ILE A 26 3.47 8.91 -5.95
C ILE A 26 4.17 8.02 -6.98
N LEU A 27 5.37 7.52 -6.65
CA LEU A 27 6.12 6.65 -7.54
C LEU A 27 5.38 5.33 -7.78
N VAL A 28 4.94 4.67 -6.71
CA VAL A 28 4.14 3.43 -6.76
C VAL A 28 2.86 3.65 -7.55
N ASN A 29 2.15 4.76 -7.31
CA ASN A 29 0.94 5.11 -8.06
C ASN A 29 1.21 5.23 -9.56
N GLY A 30 2.33 5.84 -9.95
CA GLY A 30 2.70 5.97 -11.36
C GLY A 30 2.78 4.62 -12.08
N TRP A 31 3.30 3.59 -11.43
CA TRP A 31 3.30 2.23 -11.97
C TRP A 31 1.93 1.56 -11.87
N CYS A 32 1.21 1.71 -10.76
CA CYS A 32 -0.14 1.15 -10.60
C CYS A 32 -1.10 1.68 -11.67
N SER A 33 -1.15 3.00 -11.89
CA SER A 33 -1.96 3.64 -12.94
C SER A 33 -1.55 3.23 -14.36
N ALA A 34 -0.33 2.73 -14.55
CA ALA A 34 0.14 2.18 -15.82
C ALA A 34 -0.10 0.66 -15.95
N GLY A 35 -0.78 0.02 -14.99
CA GLY A 35 -1.00 -1.43 -14.95
C GLY A 35 0.27 -2.25 -14.67
N LYS A 36 1.33 -1.62 -14.16
CA LYS A 36 2.66 -2.20 -13.95
C LYS A 36 2.90 -2.59 -12.48
N MET A 37 2.00 -3.41 -11.94
CA MET A 37 2.00 -3.78 -10.52
C MET A 37 3.24 -4.57 -10.11
N LYS A 38 3.76 -5.41 -11.01
CA LYS A 38 4.98 -6.19 -10.75
C LYS A 38 6.17 -5.25 -10.59
N GLU A 39 6.30 -4.26 -11.47
CA GLU A 39 7.35 -3.25 -11.39
C GLU A 39 7.22 -2.37 -10.15
N ALA A 40 6.00 -2.04 -9.73
CA ALA A 40 5.76 -1.34 -8.47
C ALA A 40 6.23 -2.14 -7.25
N GLN A 41 5.95 -3.45 -7.23
CA GLN A 41 6.40 -4.36 -6.17
C GLN A 41 7.93 -4.54 -6.21
N ASP A 42 8.50 -4.83 -7.37
CA ASP A 42 9.94 -5.00 -7.57
C ASP A 42 10.71 -3.74 -7.15
N PHE A 43 10.17 -2.55 -7.44
CA PHE A 43 10.75 -1.28 -7.00
C PHE A 43 10.80 -1.17 -5.47
N LEU A 44 9.70 -1.46 -4.77
CA LEU A 44 9.65 -1.41 -3.30
C LEU A 44 10.62 -2.42 -2.66
N GLU A 45 10.72 -3.63 -3.21
CA GLU A 45 11.66 -4.64 -2.74
C GLU A 45 13.12 -4.24 -2.96
N ASP A 46 13.46 -3.71 -4.15
CA ASP A 46 14.81 -3.24 -4.47
C ASP A 46 15.22 -2.03 -3.59
N MET A 47 14.27 -1.16 -3.25
CA MET A 47 14.48 -0.04 -2.34
C MET A 47 14.75 -0.50 -0.90
N SER A 48 14.02 -1.50 -0.42
CA SER A 48 14.27 -2.10 0.90
C SER A 48 15.65 -2.76 0.96
N LYS A 49 16.03 -3.54 -0.07
CA LYS A 49 17.37 -4.15 -0.18
C LYS A 49 18.50 -3.12 -0.17
N LYS A 50 18.26 -1.92 -0.69
CA LYS A 50 19.25 -0.82 -0.72
C LYS A 50 19.34 -0.02 0.57
N GLY A 51 18.64 -0.43 1.63
CA GLY A 51 18.60 0.30 2.90
C GLY A 51 17.86 1.62 2.81
N LEU A 52 17.19 1.90 1.68
CA LEU A 52 16.33 3.06 1.50
C LEU A 52 14.94 2.81 2.08
N ASN A 53 14.84 1.77 2.94
CA ASN A 53 13.68 1.22 3.62
C ASN A 53 12.41 2.01 3.31
N PRO A 54 11.71 1.68 2.20
CA PRO A 54 10.33 2.10 2.10
C PRO A 54 9.68 1.58 3.38
N PRO A 55 8.97 2.44 4.13
CA PRO A 55 8.45 2.08 5.45
C PRO A 55 7.66 0.77 5.36
N VAL A 56 7.48 0.03 6.46
CA VAL A 56 6.65 -1.21 6.58
C VAL A 56 5.31 -1.11 5.81
N ARG A 57 4.84 0.12 5.65
CA ARG A 57 3.87 0.64 4.67
C ARG A 57 4.12 0.37 3.18
N GLY A 58 5.13 -0.39 2.75
CA GLY A 58 5.38 -0.63 1.32
C GLY A 58 4.20 -1.36 0.69
N ARG A 59 3.60 -2.31 1.42
CA ARG A 59 2.40 -3.03 0.97
C ARG A 59 1.14 -2.17 1.09
N ASP A 60 1.01 -1.38 2.15
CA ASP A 60 -0.06 -0.39 2.31
C ASP A 60 -0.05 0.65 1.17
N LEU A 61 1.13 1.14 0.78
CA LEU A 61 1.32 2.05 -0.35
C LEU A 61 0.94 1.40 -1.68
N LEU A 62 1.22 0.11 -1.84
CA LEU A 62 0.79 -0.63 -3.01
C LEU A 62 -0.73 -0.80 -3.03
N ILE A 63 -1.36 -1.07 -1.88
CA ILE A 63 -2.82 -1.16 -1.74
C ILE A 63 -3.47 0.20 -2.01
N GLU A 64 -3.04 1.26 -1.34
CA GLU A 64 -3.48 2.64 -1.58
C GLU A 64 -3.33 3.00 -3.06
N GLY A 65 -2.20 2.63 -3.68
CA GLY A 65 -1.97 2.93 -5.08
C GLY A 65 -2.87 2.14 -6.04
N LEU A 66 -3.16 0.88 -5.73
CA LEU A 66 -4.12 0.07 -6.49
C LEU A 66 -5.54 0.63 -6.37
N LEU A 67 -5.96 1.06 -5.18
CA LEU A 67 -7.26 1.69 -4.96
C LEU A 67 -7.38 3.01 -5.75
N ASN A 68 -6.36 3.87 -5.68
CA ASN A 68 -6.33 5.14 -6.41
C ASN A 68 -6.34 4.95 -7.93
N ALA A 69 -5.75 3.86 -8.43
CA ALA A 69 -5.75 3.51 -9.84
C ALA A 69 -7.00 2.70 -10.28
N GLY A 70 -7.97 2.46 -9.38
CA GLY A 70 -9.21 1.75 -9.67
C GLY A 70 -9.10 0.22 -9.73
N TYR A 71 -7.95 -0.35 -9.37
CA TYR A 71 -7.70 -1.80 -9.39
C TYR A 71 -8.14 -2.49 -8.08
N LEU A 72 -9.41 -2.38 -7.73
CA LEU A 72 -9.98 -2.88 -6.47
C LEU A 72 -9.67 -4.37 -6.21
N GLU A 73 -9.86 -5.24 -7.20
CA GLU A 73 -9.60 -6.69 -7.05
C GLU A 73 -8.12 -7.00 -6.75
N SER A 74 -7.22 -6.23 -7.34
CA SER A 74 -5.78 -6.37 -7.06
C SER A 74 -5.45 -5.90 -5.64
N ALA A 75 -6.08 -4.81 -5.18
CA ALA A 75 -5.96 -4.32 -3.81
C ALA A 75 -6.46 -5.37 -2.81
N LYS A 76 -7.66 -5.94 -3.03
CA LYS A 76 -8.22 -7.03 -2.21
C LYS A 76 -7.30 -8.25 -2.16
N LYS A 77 -6.73 -8.66 -3.30
CA LYS A 77 -5.77 -9.77 -3.36
C LYS A 77 -4.51 -9.50 -2.53
N MET A 78 -4.00 -8.27 -2.55
CA MET A 78 -2.84 -7.87 -1.76
C MET A 78 -3.14 -7.91 -0.25
N VAL A 79 -4.30 -7.40 0.16
CA VAL A 79 -4.77 -7.48 1.55
C VAL A 79 -4.88 -8.92 2.01
N ARG A 80 -5.56 -9.78 1.23
CA ARG A 80 -5.67 -11.22 1.55
C ARG A 80 -4.30 -11.89 1.71
N ARG A 81 -3.32 -11.50 0.89
CA ARG A 81 -1.94 -11.98 1.01
C ARG A 81 -1.32 -11.53 2.33
N MET A 82 -1.44 -10.25 2.67
CA MET A 82 -0.93 -9.70 3.94
C MET A 82 -1.54 -10.42 5.14
N THR A 83 -2.86 -10.59 5.17
CA THR A 83 -3.55 -11.25 6.28
C THR A 83 -3.09 -12.71 6.44
N LYS A 84 -2.89 -13.44 5.34
CA LYS A 84 -2.35 -14.82 5.38
C LYS A 84 -0.91 -14.88 5.91
N GLU A 85 -0.13 -13.83 5.69
CA GLU A 85 1.23 -13.70 6.22
C GLU A 85 1.25 -13.18 7.67
N GLY A 86 0.10 -12.94 8.30
CA GLY A 86 -0.03 -12.45 9.67
C GLY A 86 0.09 -10.93 9.81
N PHE A 87 0.04 -10.19 8.70
CA PHE A 87 0.07 -8.73 8.70
C PHE A 87 -1.31 -8.15 8.40
N VAL A 88 -1.66 -7.03 9.05
CA VAL A 88 -2.86 -6.26 8.70
C VAL A 88 -2.48 -4.95 8.01
N PRO A 89 -3.31 -4.46 7.07
CA PRO A 89 -3.18 -3.11 6.54
C PRO A 89 -3.31 -2.05 7.65
N ASP A 90 -2.66 -0.89 7.47
CA ASP A 90 -2.83 0.23 8.40
C ASP A 90 -4.26 0.82 8.36
N VAL A 91 -4.64 1.59 9.39
CA VAL A 91 -5.99 2.16 9.53
C VAL A 91 -6.40 2.99 8.31
N ALA A 92 -5.47 3.77 7.77
CA ALA A 92 -5.73 4.60 6.60
C ALA A 92 -6.04 3.73 5.37
N THR A 93 -5.24 2.68 5.16
CA THR A 93 -5.42 1.72 4.07
C THR A 93 -6.75 0.97 4.20
N PHE A 94 -7.11 0.53 5.41
CA PHE A 94 -8.39 -0.10 5.69
C PHE A 94 -9.56 0.84 5.38
N ASN A 95 -9.50 2.10 5.84
CA ASN A 95 -10.55 3.09 5.59
C ASN A 95 -10.70 3.38 4.09
N SER A 96 -9.61 3.53 3.35
CA SER A 96 -9.67 3.70 1.90
C SER A 96 -10.28 2.49 1.18
N LEU A 97 -9.98 1.27 1.65
CA LEU A 97 -10.59 0.04 1.15
C LEU A 97 -12.09 0.00 1.43
N ALA A 98 -12.48 0.29 2.67
CA ALA A 98 -13.87 0.32 3.09
C ALA A 98 -14.67 1.34 2.29
N GLU A 99 -14.15 2.56 2.13
CA GLU A 99 -14.81 3.61 1.33
C GLU A 99 -14.97 3.18 -0.14
N THR A 100 -13.95 2.54 -0.72
CA THR A 100 -13.99 2.06 -2.11
C THR A 100 -14.99 0.91 -2.26
N ILE A 101 -15.02 -0.04 -1.31
CA ILE A 101 -15.92 -1.20 -1.33
C ILE A 101 -17.38 -0.79 -1.09
N CYS A 102 -17.63 0.18 -0.21
CA CYS A 102 -18.97 0.74 -0.01
C CYS A 102 -19.53 1.36 -1.30
N LYS A 103 -18.66 1.88 -2.18
CA LYS A 103 -19.06 2.39 -3.50
C LYS A 103 -19.31 1.28 -4.53
N THR A 104 -18.86 0.05 -4.28
CA THR A 104 -18.99 -1.10 -5.21
C THR A 104 -19.95 -2.20 -4.71
N GLU A 105 -20.71 -1.96 -3.64
CA GLU A 105 -21.68 -2.89 -3.02
C GLU A 105 -21.12 -4.25 -2.53
N GLU A 106 -19.79 -4.41 -2.45
CA GLU A 106 -19.15 -5.68 -2.05
C GLU A 106 -18.84 -5.76 -0.53
N VAL A 107 -19.84 -5.47 0.29
CA VAL A 107 -19.71 -5.24 1.75
C VAL A 107 -19.12 -6.46 2.50
N ASP A 108 -19.38 -7.67 2.02
CA ASP A 108 -18.92 -8.92 2.63
C ASP A 108 -17.39 -8.97 2.82
N PHE A 109 -16.62 -8.45 1.87
CA PHE A 109 -15.15 -8.42 1.98
C PHE A 109 -14.71 -7.53 3.15
N CYS A 110 -15.40 -6.42 3.38
CA CYS A 110 -15.06 -5.49 4.44
C CYS A 110 -15.33 -6.10 5.82
N ILE A 111 -16.43 -6.85 5.94
CA ILE A 111 -16.80 -7.61 7.14
C ILE A 111 -15.77 -8.71 7.43
N ASP A 112 -15.40 -9.50 6.42
CA ASP A 112 -14.37 -10.55 6.55
C ASP A 112 -13.01 -9.99 6.99
N MET A 113 -12.65 -8.83 6.43
CA MET A 113 -11.42 -8.13 6.79
C MET A 113 -11.49 -7.60 8.23
N TYR A 114 -12.59 -6.99 8.64
CA TYR A 114 -12.82 -6.54 10.03
C TYR A 114 -12.69 -7.69 11.02
N HIS A 115 -13.35 -8.82 10.76
CA HIS A 115 -13.23 -10.01 11.60
C HIS A 115 -11.81 -10.55 11.66
N SER A 116 -11.05 -10.48 10.56
CA SER A 116 -9.64 -10.88 10.54
C SER A 116 -8.77 -9.97 11.43
N VAL A 117 -9.02 -8.65 11.43
CA VAL A 117 -8.36 -7.68 12.31
C VAL A 117 -8.70 -7.96 13.78
N CYS A 118 -9.98 -8.22 14.09
CA CYS A 118 -10.42 -8.57 15.45
C CYS A 118 -9.75 -9.86 15.97
N LYS A 119 -9.64 -10.90 15.13
CA LYS A 119 -8.97 -12.16 15.49
C LYS A 119 -7.48 -11.99 15.82
N LEU A 120 -6.84 -10.98 15.24
CA LEU A 120 -5.44 -10.66 15.50
C LEU A 120 -5.26 -9.76 16.74
N GLY A 121 -6.33 -9.43 17.46
CA GLY A 121 -6.28 -8.62 18.70
C GLY A 121 -6.03 -7.14 18.46
N LEU A 122 -6.22 -6.66 17.23
CA LEU A 122 -5.89 -5.29 16.82
C LEU A 122 -7.10 -4.35 16.82
N SER A 123 -8.25 -4.78 17.36
CA SER A 123 -9.51 -4.03 17.32
C SER A 123 -9.47 -2.64 17.97
N ASP A 124 -8.69 -2.47 19.05
CA ASP A 124 -8.65 -1.21 19.82
C ASP A 124 -7.78 -0.11 19.17
N ILE A 125 -6.92 -0.46 18.22
CA ILE A 125 -5.98 0.48 17.60
C ILE A 125 -6.51 1.07 16.28
N THR A 126 -7.61 0.53 15.74
CA THR A 126 -8.01 0.73 14.34
C THR A 126 -9.32 1.54 14.18
N TYR A 127 -10.22 1.57 15.16
CA TYR A 127 -11.56 2.14 14.97
C TYR A 127 -11.82 3.33 15.91
N LYS A 128 -11.33 4.52 15.53
CA LYS A 128 -12.06 5.76 15.84
C LYS A 128 -12.80 6.16 14.57
N ILE A 129 -14.08 5.79 14.54
CA ILE A 129 -15.08 6.30 13.61
C ILE A 129 -15.23 7.81 13.84
#